data_AF-A0A0G3UZ14-F1
#
_entry.id   AF-A0A0G3UZ14-F1
#
_cell.length_a   1.000
_cell.length_b   1.000
_cell.length_c   1.000
_cell.angle_alpha   90.00
_cell.angle_beta   90.00
_cell.angle_gamma   90.00
#
_symmetry.space_group_name_H-M   'P 1'
#
loop_
_entity.id
_entity.type
_entity.pdbx_description
1 polymer ?
#
loop_
_entity_poly.entity_id
_entity_poly.type
_entity_poly.pdbx_seq_one_letter_code
_entity_poly.pdbx_strand_id
1 'polypeptide(L)'
;MGHHEAHAWAGIATSGFDSAAVIVADAIGEFDCFTVFSYSPKSGLQLRYRRRYPHSLGLLYSAFTRRCGFKPNEDEYILMGMAAYGRPRYVDDILGTWISLDTPGYSLTSNVHRGIGGWLPDARPEDLAASMQAVTERLLVEAASWARKEIGAPNLVLMGGVALNCVANSVIAREAGFSRLWIFPNPGDAGSSLGAAAAHLRKPLRWSGPYLGTPIERDLDIPAVVRSLRTDGVAAVANGAAEFGPRALGNRSLLADPRSADMKDRVNGVKGREKFRPFAPMIREELLHDYFDVPVPSTPYMQFTARCREPEEFPAVVHVDGSSRVQSVSQSEHPVLYELLRQWEDASGCPVLLNTSLNSRGEPLVNTWQEAQAFGEREGVRVH
;
A
#
# COMPACT_ATOMS: atom_id res chain seq x y z
N MET A 1 -25.42 -9.53 -0.01
CA MET A 1 -24.36 -8.64 -0.51
C MET A 1 -23.21 -9.54 -0.95
N GLY A 2 -22.65 -9.30 -2.13
CA GLY A 2 -21.48 -10.07 -2.60
C GLY A 2 -20.15 -9.52 -2.06
N HIS A 3 -19.08 -10.31 -2.10
CA HIS A 3 -17.74 -9.95 -1.62
C HIS A 3 -17.22 -8.66 -2.26
N HIS A 4 -17.29 -8.56 -3.59
CA HIS A 4 -16.86 -7.36 -4.33
C HIS A 4 -17.75 -6.14 -4.04
N GLU A 5 -19.02 -6.36 -3.72
CA GLU A 5 -19.92 -5.28 -3.31
C GLU A 5 -19.51 -4.72 -1.94
N ALA A 6 -19.06 -5.59 -1.03
CA ALA A 6 -18.49 -5.20 0.27
C ALA A 6 -17.27 -4.27 0.08
N HIS A 7 -16.31 -4.72 -0.72
CA HIS A 7 -15.13 -3.94 -1.10
C HIS A 7 -15.53 -2.57 -1.65
N ALA A 8 -16.42 -2.54 -2.64
CA ALA A 8 -16.86 -1.31 -3.26
C ALA A 8 -17.50 -0.34 -2.24
N TRP A 9 -18.36 -0.84 -1.34
CA TRP A 9 -18.98 -0.02 -0.32
C TRP A 9 -17.99 0.52 0.72
N ALA A 10 -16.97 -0.25 1.10
CA ALA A 10 -15.92 0.24 2.01
C ALA A 10 -15.18 1.44 1.41
N GLY A 11 -14.78 1.34 0.13
CA GLY A 11 -14.12 2.42 -0.58
C GLY A 11 -15.01 3.65 -0.77
N ILE A 12 -16.24 3.45 -1.25
CA ILE A 12 -17.20 4.55 -1.44
C ILE A 12 -17.48 5.27 -0.12
N ALA A 13 -17.79 4.52 0.93
CA ALA A 13 -18.24 5.10 2.18
C ALA A 13 -17.15 5.87 2.91
N THR A 14 -15.88 5.68 2.56
CA THR A 14 -14.73 6.37 3.16
C THR A 14 -14.14 7.46 2.25
N SER A 15 -14.49 7.47 0.97
CA SER A 15 -13.94 8.42 -0.03
C SER A 15 -14.45 9.85 0.07
N GLY A 16 -15.69 10.04 0.56
CA GLY A 16 -16.40 11.32 0.48
C GLY A 16 -16.77 11.74 -0.96
N PHE A 17 -16.77 10.82 -1.93
CA PHE A 17 -17.13 11.12 -3.31
C PHE A 17 -18.63 10.97 -3.58
N ASP A 18 -19.23 11.96 -4.24
CA ASP A 18 -20.63 11.90 -4.72
C ASP A 18 -20.78 11.25 -6.11
N SER A 19 -19.68 10.94 -6.79
CA SER A 19 -19.69 10.18 -8.03
C SER A 19 -18.33 9.54 -8.25
N ALA A 20 -18.32 8.24 -8.55
CA ALA A 20 -17.07 7.52 -8.79
C ALA A 20 -17.24 6.32 -9.72
N ALA A 21 -16.18 6.02 -10.46
CA ALA A 21 -15.90 4.66 -10.90
C ALA A 21 -15.25 3.90 -9.73
N VAL A 22 -15.67 2.66 -9.50
CA VAL A 22 -15.10 1.80 -8.44
C VAL A 22 -14.56 0.55 -9.10
N ILE A 23 -13.25 0.32 -8.98
CA ILE A 23 -12.61 -0.90 -9.45
C ILE A 23 -12.27 -1.75 -8.22
N VAL A 24 -12.75 -2.99 -8.21
CA VAL A 24 -12.37 -4.00 -7.23
C VAL A 24 -11.59 -5.07 -7.95
N ALA A 25 -10.32 -5.27 -7.58
CA ALA A 25 -9.44 -6.27 -8.15
C ALA A 25 -8.87 -7.14 -7.03
N ASP A 26 -9.16 -8.45 -7.09
CA ASP A 26 -8.86 -9.39 -6.01
C ASP A 26 -8.39 -10.75 -6.55
N ALA A 27 -7.87 -11.61 -5.67
CA ALA A 27 -7.51 -12.97 -6.04
C ALA A 27 -8.76 -13.76 -6.46
N ILE A 28 -9.65 -14.07 -5.50
CA ILE A 28 -10.96 -14.67 -5.75
C ILE A 28 -11.91 -14.20 -4.62
N GLY A 29 -13.04 -13.57 -4.97
CA GLY A 29 -14.17 -13.42 -4.04
C GLY A 29 -15.01 -14.70 -3.96
N GLU A 30 -16.32 -14.64 -4.17
CA GLU A 30 -17.09 -15.88 -4.37
C GLU A 30 -16.74 -16.55 -5.71
N PHE A 31 -16.73 -15.76 -6.78
CA PHE A 31 -16.28 -16.16 -8.13
C PHE A 31 -15.79 -14.98 -8.95
N ASP A 32 -16.19 -13.76 -8.59
CA ASP A 32 -15.69 -12.55 -9.24
C ASP A 32 -14.22 -12.32 -8.79
N CYS A 33 -13.37 -11.89 -9.73
CA CYS A 33 -11.96 -11.57 -9.52
C CYS A 33 -11.65 -10.11 -9.87
N PHE A 34 -12.47 -9.52 -10.75
CA PHE A 34 -12.38 -8.12 -11.12
C PHE A 34 -13.77 -7.58 -11.41
N THR A 35 -14.12 -6.43 -10.84
CA THR A 35 -15.42 -5.78 -11.07
C THR A 35 -15.25 -4.29 -11.20
N VAL A 36 -16.04 -3.68 -12.08
CA VAL A 36 -16.18 -2.23 -12.19
C VAL A 36 -17.61 -1.85 -11.85
N PHE A 37 -17.77 -0.93 -10.91
CA PHE A 37 -19.05 -0.33 -10.55
C PHE A 37 -19.06 1.16 -10.87
N SER A 38 -20.23 1.71 -11.16
CA SER A 38 -20.49 3.14 -11.08
C SER A 38 -21.24 3.46 -9.79
N TYR A 39 -20.90 4.56 -9.14
CA TYR A 39 -21.58 5.04 -7.94
C TYR A 39 -22.06 6.49 -8.09
N SER A 40 -23.25 6.77 -7.56
CA SER A 40 -23.71 8.11 -7.16
C SER A 40 -24.75 7.98 -6.02
N PRO A 41 -24.98 9.00 -5.19
CA PRO A 41 -26.05 8.99 -4.19
C PRO A 41 -27.43 8.69 -4.76
N LYS A 42 -27.70 9.12 -6.01
CA LYS A 42 -28.99 8.93 -6.67
C LYS A 42 -29.18 7.50 -7.20
N SER A 43 -28.16 6.93 -7.83
CA SER A 43 -28.24 5.59 -8.45
C SER A 43 -27.83 4.46 -7.51
N GLY A 44 -27.21 4.79 -6.38
CA GLY A 44 -26.46 3.83 -5.59
C GLY A 44 -25.30 3.22 -6.38
N LEU A 45 -24.82 2.08 -5.90
CA LEU A 45 -23.78 1.27 -6.54
C LEU A 45 -24.39 0.39 -7.64
N GLN A 46 -23.87 0.51 -8.86
CA GLN A 46 -24.35 -0.24 -10.03
C GLN A 46 -23.18 -0.98 -10.67
N LEU A 47 -23.30 -2.30 -10.81
CA LEU A 47 -22.29 -3.10 -11.48
C LEU A 47 -22.31 -2.84 -12.99
N ARG A 48 -21.15 -2.52 -13.57
CA ARG A 48 -20.97 -2.25 -15.00
C ARG A 48 -20.23 -3.36 -15.71
N TYR A 49 -19.24 -3.95 -15.04
CA TYR A 49 -18.44 -5.02 -15.60
C TYR A 49 -18.04 -5.99 -14.51
N ARG A 50 -17.95 -7.28 -14.84
CA ARG A 50 -17.36 -8.30 -13.98
C ARG A 50 -16.55 -9.29 -14.80
N ARG A 51 -15.49 -9.79 -14.20
CA ARG A 51 -14.71 -10.93 -14.65
C ARG A 51 -14.63 -11.93 -13.52
N ARG A 52 -14.75 -13.20 -13.90
CA ARG A 52 -14.81 -14.33 -12.98
C ARG A 52 -13.57 -15.19 -13.06
N TYR A 53 -13.39 -16.00 -12.03
CA TYR A 53 -12.48 -17.12 -12.01
C TYR A 53 -12.63 -17.95 -13.31
N PRO A 54 -11.53 -18.37 -13.95
CA PRO A 54 -10.15 -18.36 -13.45
C PRO A 54 -9.30 -17.13 -13.83
N HIS A 55 -9.89 -16.03 -14.30
CA HIS A 55 -9.15 -14.93 -14.93
C HIS A 55 -8.71 -13.81 -13.96
N SER A 56 -8.05 -14.17 -12.85
CA SER A 56 -7.61 -13.22 -11.82
C SER A 56 -6.18 -12.72 -12.02
N LEU A 57 -6.00 -11.40 -12.14
CA LEU A 57 -4.66 -10.77 -12.07
C LEU A 57 -4.00 -10.97 -10.70
N GLY A 58 -4.77 -10.98 -9.62
CA GLY A 58 -4.24 -11.26 -8.28
C GLY A 58 -3.64 -12.66 -8.21
N LEU A 59 -4.31 -13.68 -8.74
CA LEU A 59 -3.76 -15.04 -8.83
C LEU A 59 -2.58 -15.14 -9.79
N LEU A 60 -2.60 -14.42 -10.92
CA LEU A 60 -1.45 -14.39 -11.82
C LEU A 60 -0.22 -13.79 -11.12
N TYR A 61 -0.39 -12.65 -10.44
CA TYR A 61 0.66 -12.01 -9.66
C TYR A 61 1.19 -12.95 -8.56
N SER A 62 0.30 -13.61 -7.81
CA SER A 62 0.63 -14.64 -6.81
C SER A 62 1.36 -15.85 -7.40
N ALA A 63 1.02 -16.27 -8.63
CA ALA A 63 1.73 -17.33 -9.34
C ALA A 63 3.18 -16.93 -9.69
N PHE A 64 3.41 -15.67 -10.06
CA PHE A 64 4.76 -15.12 -10.25
C PHE A 64 5.52 -14.94 -8.93
N THR A 65 4.83 -14.56 -7.84
CA THR A 65 5.38 -14.56 -6.48
C THR A 65 5.96 -15.93 -6.14
N ARG A 66 5.17 -17.00 -6.36
CA ARG A 66 5.64 -18.38 -6.18
C ARG A 66 6.79 -18.74 -7.12
N ARG A 67 6.72 -18.33 -8.40
CA ARG A 67 7.79 -18.59 -9.38
C ARG A 67 9.12 -17.97 -8.95
N CYS A 68 9.09 -16.84 -8.25
CA CYS A 68 10.28 -16.15 -7.73
C CYS A 68 10.75 -16.68 -6.37
N GLY A 69 10.13 -17.77 -5.85
CA GLY A 69 10.54 -18.44 -4.61
C GLY A 69 9.86 -17.92 -3.35
N PHE A 70 8.82 -17.08 -3.47
CA PHE A 70 8.10 -16.50 -2.34
C PHE A 70 6.76 -17.20 -2.06
N LYS A 71 6.18 -16.94 -0.89
CA LYS A 71 4.92 -17.57 -0.47
C LYS A 71 3.73 -16.92 -1.19
N PRO A 72 2.97 -17.67 -2.01
CA PRO A 72 1.78 -17.13 -2.68
C PRO A 72 0.70 -16.74 -1.67
N ASN A 73 -0.06 -15.70 -1.99
CA ASN A 73 -1.13 -15.08 -1.19
C ASN A 73 -0.67 -14.44 0.13
N GLU A 74 0.63 -14.22 0.28
CA GLU A 74 1.22 -13.60 1.48
C GLU A 74 2.37 -12.66 1.13
N ASP A 75 3.25 -13.05 0.19
CA ASP A 75 4.49 -12.34 -0.11
C ASP A 75 4.46 -11.51 -1.41
N GLU A 76 3.29 -11.18 -1.96
CA GLU A 76 3.16 -10.37 -3.18
C GLU A 76 3.85 -9.01 -3.06
N TYR A 77 3.86 -8.42 -1.87
CA TYR A 77 4.56 -7.17 -1.61
C TYR A 77 6.09 -7.31 -1.70
N ILE A 78 6.64 -8.52 -1.51
CA ILE A 78 8.06 -8.82 -1.72
C ILE A 78 8.34 -8.85 -3.22
N LEU A 79 7.50 -9.52 -4.02
CA LEU A 79 7.62 -9.51 -5.48
C LEU A 79 7.60 -8.07 -6.01
N MET A 80 6.70 -7.22 -5.48
CA MET A 80 6.60 -5.81 -5.83
C MET A 80 7.90 -5.04 -5.52
N GLY A 81 8.50 -5.25 -4.34
CA GLY A 81 9.79 -4.62 -4.00
C GLY A 81 10.96 -5.16 -4.83
N MET A 82 10.97 -6.46 -5.11
CA MET A 82 11.98 -7.10 -5.95
C MET A 82 11.97 -6.58 -7.39
N ALA A 83 10.81 -6.18 -7.92
CA ALA A 83 10.66 -5.68 -9.29
C ALA A 83 11.64 -4.54 -9.64
N ALA A 84 11.97 -3.67 -8.68
CA ALA A 84 12.91 -2.56 -8.88
C ALA A 84 14.39 -2.99 -9.07
N TYR A 85 14.73 -4.26 -8.79
CA TYR A 85 16.07 -4.81 -9.04
C TYR A 85 16.20 -5.48 -10.41
N GLY A 86 15.09 -5.66 -11.12
CA GLY A 86 15.04 -6.34 -12.40
C GLY A 86 14.95 -5.39 -13.59
N ARG A 87 14.91 -5.99 -14.78
CA ARG A 87 14.48 -5.34 -16.02
C ARG A 87 13.26 -6.08 -16.57
N PRO A 88 12.25 -5.37 -17.10
CA PRO A 88 11.01 -5.98 -17.59
C PRO A 88 11.23 -6.64 -18.97
N ARG A 89 12.07 -7.68 -19.02
CA ARG A 89 12.50 -8.36 -20.26
C ARG A 89 11.46 -9.30 -20.85
N TYR A 90 10.52 -9.76 -20.03
CA TYR A 90 9.58 -10.84 -20.36
C TYR A 90 8.14 -10.35 -20.49
N VAL A 91 7.92 -9.04 -20.66
CA VAL A 91 6.56 -8.48 -20.79
C VAL A 91 5.81 -9.11 -21.95
N ASP A 92 6.43 -9.22 -23.12
CA ASP A 92 5.82 -9.81 -24.31
C ASP A 92 5.60 -11.32 -24.14
N ASP A 93 6.52 -12.05 -23.50
CA ASP A 93 6.34 -13.47 -23.18
C ASP A 93 5.15 -13.70 -22.25
N ILE A 94 5.00 -12.86 -21.21
CA ILE A 94 3.89 -12.94 -20.26
C ILE A 94 2.58 -12.65 -20.97
N LEU A 95 2.53 -11.59 -21.77
CA LEU A 95 1.35 -11.22 -22.55
C LEU A 95 0.97 -12.33 -23.52
N GLY A 96 1.92 -12.81 -24.34
CA GLY A 96 1.67 -13.83 -25.36
C GLY A 96 1.31 -15.20 -24.78
N THR A 97 1.80 -15.55 -23.59
CA THR A 97 1.55 -16.86 -22.98
C THR A 97 0.31 -16.88 -22.11
N TRP A 98 0.16 -15.89 -21.21
CA TRP A 98 -0.79 -15.95 -20.10
C TRP A 98 -2.01 -15.06 -20.27
N ILE A 99 -2.00 -14.12 -21.22
CA ILE A 99 -2.99 -13.05 -21.32
C ILE A 99 -3.55 -12.94 -22.75
N SER A 100 -4.87 -13.09 -22.89
CA SER A 100 -5.60 -12.62 -24.06
C SER A 100 -6.18 -11.24 -23.75
N LEU A 101 -5.76 -10.21 -24.48
CA LEU A 101 -6.31 -8.86 -24.31
C LEU A 101 -7.76 -8.80 -24.85
N ASP A 102 -8.70 -8.41 -23.99
CA ASP A 102 -10.12 -8.25 -24.28
C ASP A 102 -10.65 -7.00 -23.57
N THR A 103 -10.96 -5.91 -24.29
CA THR A 103 -11.44 -4.66 -23.66
C THR A 103 -12.68 -4.94 -22.78
N PRO A 104 -12.68 -4.56 -21.49
CA PRO A 104 -11.81 -3.55 -20.85
C PRO A 104 -10.54 -4.04 -20.14
N GLY A 105 -10.08 -5.26 -20.36
CA GLY A 105 -8.83 -5.75 -19.79
C GLY A 105 -8.27 -6.98 -20.50
N TYR A 106 -8.18 -8.09 -19.75
CA TYR A 106 -7.50 -9.32 -20.14
C TYR A 106 -8.21 -10.59 -19.65
N SER A 107 -8.31 -11.61 -20.48
CA SER A 107 -8.65 -12.96 -20.02
C SER A 107 -7.37 -13.77 -19.86
N LEU A 108 -7.23 -14.52 -18.76
CA LEU A 108 -6.12 -15.47 -18.65
C LEU A 108 -6.33 -16.62 -19.64
N THR A 109 -5.27 -16.98 -20.38
CA THR A 109 -5.29 -18.09 -21.36
C THR A 109 -5.36 -19.46 -20.67
N SER A 110 -5.02 -19.53 -19.39
CA SER A 110 -5.05 -20.75 -18.59
C SER A 110 -5.30 -20.43 -17.11
N ASN A 111 -5.71 -21.44 -16.36
CA ASN A 111 -5.94 -21.30 -14.93
C ASN A 111 -4.63 -21.43 -14.15
N VAL A 112 -4.17 -20.31 -13.59
CA VAL A 112 -2.91 -20.18 -12.86
C VAL A 112 -3.03 -20.35 -11.34
N HIS A 113 -4.19 -20.79 -10.82
CA HIS A 113 -4.41 -20.96 -9.38
C HIS A 113 -3.36 -21.88 -8.74
N ARG A 114 -2.92 -22.93 -9.44
CA ARG A 114 -1.85 -23.83 -8.94
C ARG A 114 -0.43 -23.30 -9.15
N GLY A 115 -0.29 -22.10 -9.70
CA GLY A 115 0.97 -21.50 -10.13
C GLY A 115 1.27 -21.76 -11.62
N ILE A 116 2.37 -21.19 -12.10
CA ILE A 116 2.85 -21.30 -13.49
C ILE A 116 3.98 -22.34 -13.66
N GLY A 117 4.23 -23.17 -12.64
CA GLY A 117 5.31 -24.16 -12.65
C GLY A 117 6.70 -23.52 -12.84
N GLY A 118 7.58 -24.20 -13.56
CA GLY A 118 8.92 -23.74 -13.90
C GLY A 118 9.00 -22.90 -15.18
N TRP A 119 7.93 -22.17 -15.54
CA TRP A 119 7.91 -21.35 -16.75
C TRP A 119 9.10 -20.38 -16.79
N LEU A 120 9.80 -20.34 -17.92
CA LEU A 120 11.10 -19.67 -18.11
C LEU A 120 12.11 -20.04 -17.01
N PRO A 121 12.58 -21.30 -16.92
CA PRO A 121 13.35 -21.80 -15.77
C PRO A 121 14.65 -21.01 -15.52
N ASP A 122 15.31 -20.57 -16.59
CA ASP A 122 16.58 -19.84 -16.55
C ASP A 122 16.42 -18.32 -16.37
N ALA A 123 15.18 -17.81 -16.34
CA ALA A 123 14.93 -16.40 -16.13
C ALA A 123 15.30 -15.98 -14.70
N ARG A 124 15.99 -14.85 -14.61
CA ARG A 124 16.39 -14.26 -13.35
C ARG A 124 15.14 -13.77 -12.59
N PRO A 125 14.95 -14.13 -11.30
CA PRO A 125 13.73 -13.80 -10.55
C PRO A 125 13.37 -12.31 -10.55
N GLU A 126 14.36 -11.44 -10.42
CA GLU A 126 14.17 -9.99 -10.44
C GLU A 126 13.60 -9.51 -11.79
N ASP A 127 14.05 -10.08 -12.91
CA ASP A 127 13.54 -9.73 -14.25
C ASP A 127 12.12 -10.25 -14.46
N LEU A 128 11.77 -11.41 -13.89
CA LEU A 128 10.38 -11.91 -13.86
C LEU A 128 9.48 -11.00 -13.02
N ALA A 129 9.94 -10.59 -11.84
CA ALA A 129 9.23 -9.67 -10.96
C ALA A 129 8.97 -8.32 -11.66
N ALA A 130 10.02 -7.74 -12.27
CA ALA A 130 9.92 -6.51 -13.05
C ALA A 130 8.94 -6.62 -14.22
N SER A 131 8.98 -7.74 -14.94
CA SER A 131 8.10 -7.97 -16.09
C SER A 131 6.64 -8.13 -15.67
N MET A 132 6.37 -8.91 -14.61
CA MET A 132 5.01 -9.09 -14.10
C MET A 132 4.45 -7.81 -13.50
N GLN A 133 5.29 -7.02 -12.83
CA GLN A 133 4.90 -5.70 -12.31
C GLN A 133 4.51 -4.75 -13.46
N ALA A 134 5.32 -4.67 -14.52
CA ALA A 134 5.00 -3.86 -15.71
C ALA A 134 3.70 -4.31 -16.42
N VAL A 135 3.47 -5.61 -16.54
CA VAL A 135 2.21 -6.16 -17.08
C VAL A 135 1.03 -5.77 -16.19
N THR A 136 1.18 -5.86 -14.87
CA THR A 136 0.13 -5.48 -13.90
C THR A 136 -0.24 -4.01 -14.02
N GLU A 137 0.76 -3.13 -14.09
CA GLU A 137 0.58 -1.68 -14.32
C GLU A 137 -0.22 -1.42 -15.59
N ARG A 138 0.24 -1.98 -16.71
CA ARG A 138 -0.42 -1.81 -18.01
C ARG A 138 -1.89 -2.22 -17.96
N LEU A 139 -2.18 -3.41 -17.46
CA LEU A 139 -3.55 -3.94 -17.42
C LEU A 139 -4.48 -3.11 -16.52
N LEU A 140 -3.98 -2.63 -15.39
CA LEU A 140 -4.77 -1.81 -14.48
C LEU A 140 -5.00 -0.39 -15.02
N VAL A 141 -4.01 0.20 -15.70
CA VAL A 141 -4.17 1.50 -16.39
C VAL A 141 -5.18 1.40 -17.52
N GLU A 142 -5.11 0.36 -18.35
CA GLU A 142 -6.07 0.11 -19.43
C GLU A 142 -7.50 -0.03 -18.87
N ALA A 143 -7.67 -0.82 -17.79
CA ALA A 143 -8.96 -1.01 -17.15
C ALA A 143 -9.50 0.27 -16.48
N ALA A 144 -8.64 1.04 -15.81
CA ALA A 144 -9.01 2.32 -15.21
C ALA A 144 -9.40 3.36 -16.28
N SER A 145 -8.63 3.43 -17.37
CA SER A 145 -8.90 4.32 -18.50
C SER A 145 -10.22 3.98 -19.18
N TRP A 146 -10.52 2.69 -19.34
CA TRP A 146 -11.82 2.25 -19.83
C TRP A 146 -12.95 2.64 -18.86
N ALA A 147 -12.79 2.35 -17.56
CA ALA A 147 -13.81 2.65 -16.56
C ALA A 147 -14.15 4.15 -16.52
N ARG A 148 -13.14 5.02 -16.67
CA ARG A 148 -13.33 6.47 -16.80
C ARG A 148 -14.22 6.82 -17.99
N LYS A 149 -13.92 6.26 -19.17
CA LYS A 149 -14.68 6.52 -20.42
C LYS A 149 -16.11 6.00 -20.34
N GLU A 150 -16.28 4.78 -19.82
CA GLU A 150 -17.58 4.12 -19.70
C GLU A 150 -18.50 4.79 -18.68
N ILE A 151 -17.95 5.18 -17.52
CA ILE A 151 -18.74 5.70 -16.40
C ILE A 151 -18.87 7.23 -16.46
N GLY A 152 -17.86 7.93 -16.98
CA GLY A 152 -17.83 9.39 -17.06
C GLY A 152 -17.64 10.10 -15.71
N ALA A 153 -17.40 9.36 -14.62
CA ALA A 153 -17.15 9.94 -13.30
C ALA A 153 -15.72 10.52 -13.21
N PRO A 154 -15.51 11.66 -12.55
CA PRO A 154 -14.19 12.27 -12.41
C PRO A 154 -13.32 11.59 -11.35
N ASN A 155 -13.92 10.78 -10.46
CA ASN A 155 -13.22 10.16 -9.35
C ASN A 155 -13.13 8.64 -9.51
N LEU A 156 -12.04 8.06 -9.01
CA LEU A 156 -11.80 6.63 -8.98
C LEU A 156 -11.62 6.14 -7.55
N VAL A 157 -12.27 5.02 -7.23
CA VAL A 157 -12.03 4.26 -6.01
C VAL A 157 -11.41 2.91 -6.38
N LEU A 158 -10.27 2.58 -5.79
CA LEU A 158 -9.60 1.28 -5.98
C LEU A 158 -9.71 0.45 -4.70
N MET A 159 -10.18 -0.79 -4.84
CA MET A 159 -10.40 -1.75 -3.75
C MET A 159 -9.97 -3.17 -4.16
N GLY A 160 -10.02 -4.11 -3.21
CA GLY A 160 -9.53 -5.47 -3.37
C GLY A 160 -8.04 -5.60 -3.05
N GLY A 161 -7.55 -6.83 -2.86
CA GLY A 161 -6.16 -7.07 -2.47
C GLY A 161 -5.12 -6.49 -3.43
N VAL A 162 -5.44 -6.42 -4.74
CA VAL A 162 -4.52 -5.86 -5.76
C VAL A 162 -4.33 -4.34 -5.57
N ALA A 163 -5.28 -3.63 -4.95
CA ALA A 163 -5.16 -2.20 -4.66
C ALA A 163 -4.07 -1.87 -3.61
N LEU A 164 -3.45 -2.87 -2.98
CA LEU A 164 -2.24 -2.69 -2.17
C LEU A 164 -0.96 -2.53 -3.00
N ASN A 165 -1.03 -2.72 -4.33
CA ASN A 165 0.09 -2.50 -5.24
C ASN A 165 0.28 -1.00 -5.49
N CYS A 166 1.05 -0.37 -4.60
CA CYS A 166 1.26 1.08 -4.62
C CYS A 166 2.03 1.59 -5.85
N VAL A 167 2.80 0.71 -6.51
CA VAL A 167 3.48 1.04 -7.77
C VAL A 167 2.42 1.20 -8.87
N ALA A 168 1.55 0.20 -9.05
CA ALA A 168 0.46 0.27 -10.03
C ALA A 168 -0.52 1.41 -9.76
N ASN A 169 -0.87 1.66 -8.50
CA ASN A 169 -1.72 2.80 -8.11
C ASN A 169 -1.15 4.14 -8.59
N SER A 170 0.17 4.28 -8.57
CA SER A 170 0.85 5.53 -8.98
C SER A 170 0.86 5.71 -10.48
N VAL A 171 1.00 4.62 -11.24
CA VAL A 171 0.86 4.67 -12.70
C VAL A 171 -0.59 5.01 -13.09
N ILE A 172 -1.58 4.39 -12.43
CA ILE A 172 -3.00 4.74 -12.63
C ILE A 172 -3.27 6.22 -12.35
N ALA A 173 -2.73 6.76 -11.24
CA ALA A 173 -2.90 8.15 -10.87
C ALA A 173 -2.35 9.11 -11.95
N ARG A 174 -1.24 8.76 -12.61
CA ARG A 174 -0.63 9.57 -13.66
C ARG A 174 -1.32 9.43 -15.01
N GLU A 175 -1.78 8.23 -15.36
CA GLU A 175 -2.13 7.89 -16.75
C GLU A 175 -3.63 7.70 -17.00
N ALA A 176 -4.41 7.28 -16.01
CA ALA A 176 -5.83 6.95 -16.22
C ALA A 176 -6.75 8.17 -16.36
N GLY A 177 -6.25 9.37 -16.03
CA GLY A 177 -6.94 10.65 -16.28
C GLY A 177 -8.07 11.00 -15.31
N PHE A 178 -8.16 10.33 -14.16
CA PHE A 178 -9.10 10.72 -13.10
C PHE A 178 -8.61 11.96 -12.36
N SER A 179 -9.54 12.80 -11.90
CA SER A 179 -9.23 14.01 -11.13
C SER A 179 -8.87 13.71 -9.68
N ARG A 180 -9.49 12.69 -9.09
CA ARG A 180 -9.23 12.26 -7.71
C ARG A 180 -9.26 10.75 -7.62
N LEU A 181 -8.34 10.21 -6.83
CA LEU A 181 -8.28 8.79 -6.51
C LEU A 181 -8.50 8.60 -5.00
N TRP A 182 -9.16 7.51 -4.63
CA TRP A 182 -9.27 7.07 -3.26
C TRP A 182 -8.96 5.58 -3.15
N ILE A 183 -8.12 5.25 -2.17
CA ILE A 183 -7.77 3.87 -1.84
C ILE A 183 -7.87 3.75 -0.33
N PHE A 184 -8.82 2.93 0.11
CA PHE A 184 -9.02 2.66 1.54
C PHE A 184 -7.73 2.06 2.14
N PRO A 185 -7.30 2.41 3.37
CA PRO A 185 -6.04 1.91 3.97
C PRO A 185 -5.98 0.39 4.11
N ASN A 186 -7.12 -0.29 4.19
CA ASN A 186 -7.21 -1.74 4.19
C ASN A 186 -8.13 -2.25 3.07
N PRO A 187 -7.74 -2.12 1.80
CA PRO A 187 -8.63 -2.36 0.68
C PRO A 187 -8.88 -3.84 0.40
N GLY A 188 -8.17 -4.75 1.08
CA GLY A 188 -8.36 -6.21 1.01
C GLY A 188 -9.45 -6.70 1.97
N ASP A 189 -9.55 -8.03 2.12
CA ASP A 189 -10.72 -8.71 2.72
C ASP A 189 -11.09 -8.25 4.12
N ALA A 190 -10.11 -7.88 4.95
CA ALA A 190 -10.38 -7.34 6.28
C ALA A 190 -11.25 -6.07 6.22
N GLY A 191 -11.08 -5.24 5.18
CA GLY A 191 -11.89 -4.05 4.92
C GLY A 191 -13.35 -4.33 4.56
N SER A 192 -13.67 -5.55 4.11
CA SER A 192 -15.03 -5.95 3.75
C SER A 192 -16.00 -5.93 4.94
N SER A 193 -15.48 -6.01 6.18
CA SER A 193 -16.28 -5.83 7.40
C SER A 193 -16.94 -4.44 7.48
N LEU A 194 -16.16 -3.38 7.25
CA LEU A 194 -16.65 -2.00 7.14
C LEU A 194 -17.57 -1.86 5.92
N GLY A 195 -17.19 -2.50 4.81
CA GLY A 195 -17.98 -2.53 3.59
C GLY A 195 -19.39 -3.11 3.78
N ALA A 196 -19.51 -4.21 4.49
CA ALA A 196 -20.79 -4.85 4.82
C ALA A 196 -21.68 -3.93 5.65
N ALA A 197 -21.11 -3.27 6.66
CA ALA A 197 -21.84 -2.30 7.47
C ALA A 197 -22.28 -1.08 6.63
N ALA A 198 -21.39 -0.54 5.80
CA ALA A 198 -21.69 0.58 4.91
C ALA A 198 -22.78 0.23 3.87
N ALA A 199 -22.73 -0.98 3.30
CA ALA A 199 -23.73 -1.48 2.37
C ALA A 199 -25.13 -1.58 2.99
N HIS A 200 -25.20 -2.00 4.26
CA HIS A 200 -26.45 -2.05 5.01
C HIS A 200 -27.01 -0.63 5.23
N LEU A 201 -26.15 0.33 5.56
CA LEU A 201 -26.54 1.72 5.83
C LEU A 201 -26.81 2.54 4.55
N ARG A 202 -26.26 2.12 3.40
CA ARG A 202 -26.37 2.77 2.08
C ARG A 202 -26.03 4.26 2.07
N LYS A 203 -25.11 4.69 2.93
CA LYS A 203 -24.69 6.08 3.06
C LYS A 203 -23.18 6.18 3.31
N PRO A 204 -22.54 7.30 2.93
CA PRO A 204 -21.17 7.58 3.32
C PRO A 204 -21.01 7.53 4.84
N LEU A 205 -19.85 7.05 5.30
CA LEU A 205 -19.47 7.08 6.70
C LEU A 205 -18.75 8.41 7.00
N ARG A 206 -18.80 8.84 8.26
CA ARG A 206 -17.90 9.89 8.75
C ARG A 206 -16.54 9.26 8.99
N TRP A 207 -15.74 9.13 7.94
CA TRP A 207 -14.39 8.60 8.01
C TRP A 207 -13.44 9.64 8.60
N SER A 208 -12.89 9.37 9.78
CA SER A 208 -11.94 10.25 10.47
C SER A 208 -10.49 9.79 10.36
N GLY A 209 -10.23 8.62 9.78
CA GLY A 209 -8.90 8.04 9.65
C GLY A 209 -8.84 6.55 10.03
N PRO A 210 -7.67 5.91 9.85
CA PRO A 210 -7.50 4.48 10.02
C PRO A 210 -7.41 4.01 11.47
N TYR A 211 -7.35 4.91 12.45
CA TYR A 211 -7.07 4.59 13.86
C TYR A 211 -8.31 4.04 14.59
N LEU A 212 -8.71 2.82 14.22
CA LEU A 212 -9.93 2.14 14.66
C LEU A 212 -9.67 0.92 15.56
N GLY A 213 -8.41 0.53 15.72
CA GLY A 213 -8.01 -0.65 16.48
C GLY A 213 -7.93 -0.43 17.99
N THR A 214 -7.42 -1.43 18.71
CA THR A 214 -7.28 -1.39 20.17
C THR A 214 -6.41 -0.19 20.60
N PRO A 215 -6.90 0.67 21.51
CA PRO A 215 -6.10 1.78 22.02
C PRO A 215 -5.06 1.29 23.03
N ILE A 216 -3.83 1.82 22.89
CA ILE A 216 -2.87 1.87 23.99
C ILE A 216 -3.07 3.22 24.67
N GLU A 217 -3.65 3.21 25.86
CA GLU A 217 -4.00 4.42 26.64
C GLU A 217 -2.77 5.04 27.30
N ARG A 218 -1.86 5.53 26.44
CA ARG A 218 -0.63 6.22 26.84
C ARG A 218 -0.39 7.38 25.89
N ASP A 219 -0.10 8.54 26.46
CA ASP A 219 0.35 9.69 25.69
C ASP A 219 1.78 9.49 25.23
N LEU A 220 2.09 9.96 24.03
CA LEU A 220 3.44 9.89 23.48
C LEU A 220 4.29 11.04 24.03
N ASP A 221 5.36 10.72 24.77
CA ASP A 221 6.39 11.69 25.16
C ASP A 221 7.25 12.02 23.93
N ILE A 222 6.78 12.97 23.11
CA ILE A 222 7.44 13.42 21.89
C ILE A 222 8.90 13.83 22.16
N PRO A 223 9.21 14.66 23.18
CA PRO A 223 10.60 14.96 23.54
C PRO A 223 11.45 13.72 23.80
N ALA A 224 10.91 12.67 24.44
CA ALA A 224 11.65 11.43 24.64
C ALA A 224 11.89 10.66 23.33
N VAL A 225 10.91 10.61 22.44
CA VAL A 225 11.06 9.98 21.11
C VAL A 225 12.16 10.71 20.32
N VAL A 226 12.11 12.04 20.24
CA VAL A 226 13.12 12.85 19.55
C VAL A 226 14.51 12.65 20.16
N ARG A 227 14.62 12.56 21.48
CA ARG A 227 15.90 12.23 22.14
C ARG A 227 16.42 10.86 21.70
N SER A 228 15.61 9.81 21.73
CA SER A 228 16.03 8.48 21.30
C SER A 228 16.36 8.40 19.81
N LEU A 229 15.63 9.11 18.94
CA LEU A 229 16.01 9.24 17.53
C LEU A 229 17.38 9.91 17.35
N ARG A 230 17.72 10.92 18.16
CA ARG A 230 19.02 11.61 18.07
C ARG A 230 20.17 10.82 18.69
N THR A 231 19.94 10.12 19.80
CA THR A 231 21.01 9.37 20.50
C THR A 231 21.17 7.97 19.95
N ASP A 232 20.05 7.29 19.74
CA ASP A 232 20.00 5.88 19.40
C ASP A 232 19.75 5.70 17.91
N GLY A 233 19.30 6.71 17.16
CA GLY A 233 19.01 6.61 15.72
C GLY A 233 17.68 5.91 15.38
N VAL A 234 17.05 5.28 16.36
CA VAL A 234 15.80 4.52 16.23
C VAL A 234 14.92 4.71 17.46
N ALA A 235 13.60 4.67 17.29
CA ALA A 235 12.63 4.71 18.39
C ALA A 235 11.40 3.86 18.05
N ALA A 236 10.98 2.98 18.96
CA ALA A 236 9.71 2.27 18.82
C ALA A 236 8.59 3.12 19.44
N VAL A 237 7.50 3.33 18.70
CA VAL A 237 6.34 4.14 19.09
C VAL A 237 5.11 3.24 19.15
N ALA A 238 4.47 3.17 20.31
CA ALA A 238 3.27 2.39 20.57
C ALA A 238 2.26 3.17 21.44
N ASN A 239 1.37 3.94 20.79
CA ASN A 239 0.42 4.82 21.46
C ASN A 239 -0.95 4.86 20.76
N GLY A 240 -2.00 5.26 21.46
CA GLY A 240 -3.32 5.50 20.87
C GLY A 240 -3.95 4.28 20.17
N ALA A 241 -5.02 4.52 19.42
CA ALA A 241 -5.73 3.50 18.65
C ALA A 241 -4.86 2.97 17.51
N ALA A 242 -4.75 1.65 17.38
CA ALA A 242 -3.98 1.05 16.30
C ALA A 242 -4.57 1.41 14.92
N GLU A 243 -3.69 1.60 13.94
CA GLU A 243 -4.06 1.82 12.55
C GLU A 243 -4.66 0.55 11.91
N PHE A 244 -5.72 0.72 11.13
CA PHE A 244 -6.39 -0.35 10.40
C PHE A 244 -5.79 -0.52 9.01
N GLY A 245 -5.15 -1.67 8.80
CA GLY A 245 -4.53 -2.05 7.53
C GLY A 245 -3.15 -2.66 7.73
N PRO A 246 -2.47 -3.03 6.63
CA PRO A 246 -1.18 -3.72 6.70
C PRO A 246 0.01 -2.78 6.94
N ARG A 247 -0.22 -1.47 7.03
CA ARG A 247 0.84 -0.45 7.12
C ARG A 247 0.79 0.20 8.50
N ALA A 248 1.94 0.36 9.13
CA ALA A 248 2.07 1.25 10.26
C ALA A 248 2.07 2.70 9.77
N LEU A 249 1.28 3.53 10.43
CA LEU A 249 0.94 4.90 10.09
C LEU A 249 1.15 5.83 11.30
N GLY A 250 2.09 5.49 12.18
CA GLY A 250 2.55 6.32 13.29
C GLY A 250 2.23 5.81 14.70
N ASN A 251 1.20 4.97 14.88
CA ASN A 251 0.77 4.53 16.21
C ASN A 251 1.38 3.19 16.63
N ARG A 252 1.77 2.35 15.66
CA ARG A 252 2.50 1.09 15.86
C ARG A 252 3.74 1.04 14.98
N SER A 253 4.67 1.96 15.21
CA SER A 253 5.76 2.25 14.28
C SER A 253 7.13 2.10 14.92
N LEU A 254 8.08 1.57 14.16
CA LEU A 254 9.50 1.71 14.41
C LEU A 254 10.01 2.85 13.54
N LEU A 255 10.44 3.94 14.18
CA LEU A 255 10.91 5.16 13.55
C LEU A 255 12.44 5.20 13.53
N ALA A 256 13.02 5.84 12.50
CA ALA A 256 14.46 6.03 12.42
C ALA A 256 14.87 7.30 11.66
N ASP A 257 16.09 7.78 11.92
CA ASP A 257 16.71 8.86 11.12
C ASP A 257 17.09 8.34 9.72
N PRO A 258 16.52 8.88 8.63
CA PRO A 258 16.71 8.33 7.29
C PRO A 258 18.05 8.69 6.62
N ARG A 259 18.87 9.57 7.24
CA ARG A 259 20.04 10.17 6.58
C ARG A 259 21.27 9.25 6.53
N SER A 260 21.38 8.30 7.46
CA SER A 260 22.50 7.37 7.47
C SER A 260 22.29 6.25 6.43
N ALA A 261 23.30 6.02 5.58
CA ALA A 261 23.29 4.94 4.61
C ALA A 261 23.18 3.55 5.27
N ASP A 262 23.77 3.38 6.46
CA ASP A 262 23.74 2.13 7.23
C ASP A 262 22.41 1.90 7.95
N MET A 263 21.53 2.91 7.99
CA MET A 263 20.25 2.81 8.72
C MET A 263 19.37 1.69 8.15
N LYS A 264 19.40 1.48 6.84
CA LYS A 264 18.68 0.36 6.20
C LYS A 264 19.11 -0.98 6.76
N ASP A 265 20.42 -1.24 6.84
CA ASP A 265 20.96 -2.47 7.37
C ASP A 265 20.62 -2.62 8.86
N ARG A 266 20.72 -1.54 9.63
CA ARG A 266 20.38 -1.53 11.05
C ARG A 266 18.91 -1.86 11.31
N VAL A 267 17.99 -1.18 10.63
CA VAL A 267 16.55 -1.45 10.78
C VAL A 267 16.22 -2.85 10.23
N ASN A 268 16.82 -3.29 9.12
CA ASN A 268 16.63 -4.66 8.65
C ASN A 268 17.15 -5.71 9.65
N GLY A 269 18.22 -5.42 10.40
CA GLY A 269 18.71 -6.25 11.51
C GLY A 269 17.66 -6.45 12.60
N VAL A 270 16.98 -5.38 13.02
CA VAL A 270 15.84 -5.42 13.95
C VAL A 270 14.65 -6.19 13.36
N LYS A 271 14.44 -6.12 12.05
CA LYS A 271 13.27 -6.73 11.39
C LYS A 271 13.49 -8.19 10.96
N GLY A 272 14.74 -8.67 10.90
CA GLY A 272 15.08 -10.03 10.49
C GLY A 272 14.66 -10.43 9.07
N ARG A 273 14.58 -9.46 8.13
CA ARG A 273 14.01 -9.64 6.78
C ARG A 273 15.01 -9.36 5.64
N GLU A 274 14.62 -9.64 4.40
CA GLU A 274 15.47 -9.49 3.21
C GLU A 274 15.94 -8.04 3.02
N LYS A 275 17.22 -7.85 2.68
CA LYS A 275 17.88 -6.53 2.60
C LYS A 275 17.28 -5.59 1.56
N PHE A 276 16.65 -6.14 0.52
CA PHE A 276 16.10 -5.36 -0.58
C PHE A 276 14.75 -4.69 -0.25
N ARG A 277 14.13 -5.00 0.89
CA ARG A 277 12.84 -4.42 1.23
C ARG A 277 12.97 -2.93 1.56
N PRO A 278 12.23 -2.05 0.87
CA PRO A 278 12.27 -0.63 1.15
C PRO A 278 11.63 -0.29 2.51
N PHE A 279 12.03 0.84 3.05
CA PHE A 279 11.34 1.52 4.13
C PHE A 279 10.58 2.73 3.60
N ALA A 280 9.56 3.16 4.33
CA ALA A 280 8.70 4.27 3.92
C ALA A 280 9.15 5.55 4.60
N PRO A 281 9.28 6.68 3.87
CA PRO A 281 9.39 7.99 4.50
C PRO A 281 8.04 8.46 5.05
N MET A 282 8.09 9.20 6.14
CA MET A 282 6.98 9.94 6.73
C MET A 282 7.37 11.42 6.80
N ILE A 283 6.48 12.29 6.34
CA ILE A 283 6.72 13.73 6.20
C ILE A 283 5.43 14.51 6.49
N ARG A 284 5.56 15.76 6.96
CA ARG A 284 4.42 16.69 7.07
C ARG A 284 3.83 16.94 5.68
N GLU A 285 2.51 16.96 5.57
CA GLU A 285 1.80 16.99 4.28
C GLU A 285 2.14 18.24 3.45
N GLU A 286 2.28 19.39 4.09
CA GLU A 286 2.61 20.65 3.43
C GLU A 286 4.01 20.66 2.78
N LEU A 287 4.91 19.75 3.19
CA LEU A 287 6.25 19.59 2.61
C LEU A 287 6.30 18.46 1.56
N LEU A 288 5.22 17.70 1.37
CA LEU A 288 5.23 16.48 0.56
C LEU A 288 5.79 16.71 -0.85
N HIS A 289 5.27 17.73 -1.55
CA HIS A 289 5.60 17.99 -2.95
C HIS A 289 6.95 18.67 -3.15
N ASP A 290 7.52 19.25 -2.08
CA ASP A 290 8.85 19.86 -2.07
C ASP A 290 9.96 18.79 -2.08
N TYR A 291 9.69 17.62 -1.51
CA TYR A 291 10.67 16.53 -1.38
C TYR A 291 10.36 15.31 -2.27
N PHE A 292 9.12 15.13 -2.69
CA PHE A 292 8.69 13.96 -3.46
C PHE A 292 7.82 14.35 -4.67
N ASP A 293 8.08 13.73 -5.82
CA ASP A 293 7.19 13.79 -6.99
C ASP A 293 6.08 12.74 -6.82
N VAL A 294 4.96 13.18 -6.25
CA VAL A 294 3.78 12.37 -5.97
C VAL A 294 2.68 12.67 -7.00
N PRO A 295 1.95 11.67 -7.51
CA PRO A 295 0.91 11.90 -8.51
C PRO A 295 -0.46 12.33 -7.94
N VAL A 296 -0.55 12.54 -6.63
CA VAL A 296 -1.78 12.87 -5.91
C VAL A 296 -1.51 13.96 -4.87
N PRO A 297 -2.52 14.74 -4.43
CA PRO A 297 -2.32 15.83 -3.48
C PRO A 297 -1.74 15.38 -2.13
N SER A 298 -2.12 14.19 -1.65
CA SER A 298 -1.67 13.63 -0.37
C SER A 298 -1.59 12.09 -0.40
N THR A 299 -0.81 11.51 0.52
CA THR A 299 -0.58 10.06 0.61
C THR A 299 -0.62 9.54 2.06
N PRO A 300 -1.70 9.77 2.83
CA PRO A 300 -1.73 9.49 4.26
C PRO A 300 -1.60 7.99 4.60
N TYR A 301 -1.84 7.10 3.64
CA TYR A 301 -1.92 5.65 3.85
C TYR A 301 -0.83 4.85 3.12
N MET A 302 0.20 5.52 2.57
CA MET A 302 1.29 4.86 1.84
C MET A 302 0.81 4.00 0.65
N GLN A 303 -0.24 4.45 -0.04
CA GLN A 303 -0.86 3.72 -1.17
C GLN A 303 -0.28 4.09 -2.54
N PHE A 304 0.64 5.04 -2.58
CA PHE A 304 1.31 5.51 -3.78
C PHE A 304 2.82 5.51 -3.57
N THR A 305 3.56 5.30 -4.65
CA THR A 305 4.99 5.56 -4.75
C THR A 305 5.23 6.93 -5.36
N ALA A 306 6.38 7.49 -5.05
CA ALA A 306 6.84 8.79 -5.48
C ALA A 306 8.35 8.73 -5.75
N ARG A 307 8.86 9.57 -6.65
CA ARG A 307 10.31 9.75 -6.76
C ARG A 307 10.78 10.74 -5.70
N CYS A 308 11.80 10.38 -4.94
CA CYS A 308 12.46 11.33 -4.05
C CYS A 308 13.27 12.31 -4.90
N ARG A 309 13.11 13.62 -4.65
CA ARG A 309 13.81 14.67 -5.40
C ARG A 309 15.29 14.74 -5.03
N GLU A 310 15.62 14.46 -3.77
CA GLU A 310 16.97 14.50 -3.23
C GLU A 310 17.33 13.17 -2.55
N PRO A 311 17.54 12.10 -3.34
CA PRO A 311 17.65 10.74 -2.80
C PRO A 311 18.90 10.51 -1.93
N GLU A 312 19.95 11.31 -2.13
CA GLU A 312 21.18 11.23 -1.33
C GLU A 312 21.03 11.81 0.07
N GLU A 313 20.04 12.68 0.32
CA GLU A 313 19.75 13.20 1.66
C GLU A 313 19.04 12.15 2.53
N PHE A 314 18.25 11.26 1.93
CA PHE A 314 17.42 10.27 2.64
C PHE A 314 17.67 8.83 2.15
N PRO A 315 18.92 8.35 2.13
CA PRO A 315 19.28 7.08 1.52
C PRO A 315 18.55 5.89 2.14
N ALA A 316 18.10 5.97 3.41
CA ALA A 316 17.44 4.85 4.08
C ALA A 316 15.99 4.61 3.64
N VAL A 317 15.35 5.59 3.00
CA VAL A 317 13.91 5.55 2.63
C VAL A 317 13.67 5.61 1.12
N VAL A 318 14.76 5.58 0.33
CA VAL A 318 14.73 5.57 -1.13
C VAL A 318 15.11 4.19 -1.66
N HIS A 319 14.32 3.63 -2.55
CA HIS A 319 14.57 2.35 -3.21
C HIS A 319 15.67 2.48 -4.27
N VAL A 320 16.22 1.36 -4.74
CA VAL A 320 17.28 1.34 -5.76
C VAL A 320 16.93 2.00 -7.09
N ASP A 321 15.65 2.17 -7.41
CA ASP A 321 15.16 2.86 -8.61
C ASP A 321 14.84 4.35 -8.39
N GLY A 322 15.13 4.86 -7.19
CA GLY A 322 14.85 6.23 -6.75
C GLY A 322 13.42 6.46 -6.23
N SER A 323 12.61 5.40 -6.13
CA SER A 323 11.23 5.50 -5.64
C SER A 323 11.14 5.36 -4.11
N SER A 324 10.11 5.95 -3.54
CA SER A 324 9.74 5.86 -2.12
C SER A 324 8.24 5.72 -1.98
N ARG A 325 7.78 5.07 -0.92
CA ARG A 325 6.35 4.94 -0.61
C ARG A 325 6.01 5.81 0.58
N VAL A 326 5.64 7.06 0.29
CA VAL A 326 5.61 8.16 1.28
C VAL A 326 4.29 8.17 2.07
N GLN A 327 4.37 8.41 3.37
CA GLN A 327 3.24 8.82 4.20
C GLN A 327 3.27 10.34 4.39
N SER A 328 2.22 11.04 3.94
CA SER A 328 1.97 12.43 4.34
C SER A 328 1.20 12.47 5.65
N VAL A 329 1.51 13.44 6.51
CA VAL A 329 0.85 13.61 7.81
C VAL A 329 0.31 15.03 7.91
N SER A 330 -1.02 15.16 7.98
CA SER A 330 -1.67 16.44 8.19
C SER A 330 -1.95 16.67 9.68
N GLN A 331 -1.92 17.94 10.10
CA GLN A 331 -2.23 18.33 11.49
C GLN A 331 -3.67 17.95 11.89
N SER A 332 -4.62 18.02 10.95
CA SER A 332 -6.03 17.72 11.19
C SER A 332 -6.32 16.22 11.34
N GLU A 333 -5.57 15.35 10.67
CA GLU A 333 -5.82 13.90 10.72
C GLU A 333 -5.02 13.21 11.82
N HIS A 334 -3.79 13.67 12.09
CA HIS A 334 -2.95 13.08 13.15
C HIS A 334 -2.08 14.14 13.86
N PRO A 335 -2.66 14.92 14.79
CA PRO A 335 -1.96 16.04 15.42
C PRO A 335 -0.74 15.62 16.25
N VAL A 336 -0.78 14.45 16.88
CA VAL A 336 0.35 13.94 17.70
C VAL A 336 1.53 13.58 16.81
N LEU A 337 1.29 12.88 15.70
CA LEU A 337 2.34 12.51 14.77
C LEU A 337 2.90 13.70 14.01
N TYR A 338 2.03 14.66 13.65
CA TYR A 338 2.43 15.92 13.06
C TYR A 338 3.39 16.69 13.98
N GLU A 339 3.07 16.79 15.27
CA GLU A 339 3.92 17.47 16.26
C GLU A 339 5.25 16.73 16.47
N LEU A 340 5.27 15.40 16.41
CA LEU A 340 6.52 14.62 16.44
C LEU A 340 7.42 14.96 15.24
N LEU A 341 6.88 15.01 14.02
CA LEU A 341 7.63 15.38 12.83
C LEU A 341 8.17 16.81 12.92
N ARG A 342 7.35 17.74 13.40
CA ARG A 342 7.74 19.14 13.61
C ARG A 342 8.91 19.26 14.59
N GLN A 343 8.83 18.61 15.76
CA GLN A 343 9.93 18.64 16.74
C GLN A 343 11.18 17.89 16.28
N TRP A 344 11.01 16.83 15.49
CA TRP A 344 12.12 16.14 14.86
C TRP A 344 12.86 17.06 13.89
N GLU A 345 12.13 17.77 13.02
CA GLU A 345 12.70 18.73 12.07
C GLU A 345 13.42 19.87 12.79
N ASP A 346 12.78 20.48 13.80
CA ASP A 346 13.39 21.53 14.63
C ASP A 346 14.71 21.07 15.27
N ALA A 347 14.77 19.82 15.72
CA ALA A 347 15.93 19.29 16.46
C ALA A 347 17.05 18.73 15.56
N SER A 348 16.75 18.40 14.30
CA SER A 348 17.65 17.64 13.42
C SER A 348 17.95 18.33 12.08
N GLY A 349 17.13 19.30 11.68
CA GLY A 349 17.12 19.88 10.33
C GLY A 349 16.54 18.95 9.26
N CYS A 350 16.05 17.76 9.62
CA CYS A 350 15.53 16.76 8.69
C CYS A 350 13.99 16.72 8.75
N PRO A 351 13.27 16.98 7.64
CA PRO A 351 11.80 16.96 7.64
C PRO A 351 11.20 15.56 7.52
N VAL A 352 12.04 14.53 7.35
CA VAL A 352 11.63 13.15 7.07
C VAL A 352 12.01 12.23 8.22
N LEU A 353 11.11 11.31 8.56
CA LEU A 353 11.40 10.12 9.36
C LEU A 353 11.23 8.86 8.52
N LEU A 354 12.08 7.86 8.76
CA LEU A 354 11.79 6.50 8.32
C LEU A 354 10.67 5.92 9.20
N ASN A 355 9.68 5.31 8.57
CA ASN A 355 8.60 4.59 9.23
C ASN A 355 8.55 3.13 8.75
N THR A 356 8.50 2.19 9.69
CA THR A 356 8.19 0.79 9.43
C THR A 356 7.32 0.21 10.51
N SER A 357 6.67 -0.92 10.21
CA SER A 357 5.83 -1.65 11.14
C SER A 357 6.55 -2.04 12.44
N LEU A 358 5.88 -1.89 13.57
CA LEU A 358 6.34 -2.38 14.87
C LEU A 358 5.87 -3.83 15.06
N ASN A 359 6.70 -4.77 14.63
CA ASN A 359 6.51 -6.21 14.74
C ASN A 359 7.82 -6.94 14.44
N SER A 360 7.97 -8.19 14.86
CA SER A 360 9.05 -9.05 14.36
C SER A 360 8.58 -9.91 13.18
N ARG A 361 9.51 -10.60 12.53
CA ARG A 361 9.21 -11.37 11.31
C ARG A 361 8.18 -12.46 11.59
N GLY A 362 7.11 -12.47 10.80
CA GLY A 362 6.03 -13.45 10.89
C GLY A 362 4.99 -13.14 11.98
N GLU A 363 5.15 -12.05 12.73
CA GLU A 363 4.19 -11.58 13.72
C GLU A 363 3.33 -10.43 13.13
N PRO A 364 2.06 -10.24 13.57
CA PRO A 364 1.30 -9.04 13.26
C PRO A 364 1.88 -7.79 13.94
N LEU A 365 1.36 -6.61 13.61
CA LEU A 365 1.63 -5.38 14.38
C LEU A 365 1.33 -5.62 15.86
N VAL A 366 2.17 -5.08 16.74
CA VAL A 366 1.88 -5.09 18.18
C VAL A 366 0.56 -4.37 18.43
N ASN A 367 -0.27 -4.92 19.30
CA ASN A 367 -1.61 -4.41 19.60
C ASN A 367 -1.71 -3.87 21.03
N THR A 368 -0.97 -4.48 21.97
CA THR A 368 -0.94 -4.08 23.39
C THR A 368 0.40 -3.45 23.80
N TRP A 369 0.39 -2.73 24.92
CA TRP A 369 1.62 -2.18 25.50
C TRP A 369 2.62 -3.29 25.89
N GLN A 370 2.13 -4.41 26.42
CA GLN A 370 2.96 -5.55 26.80
C GLN A 370 3.69 -6.16 25.59
N GLU A 371 3.01 -6.29 24.45
CA GLU A 371 3.63 -6.75 23.20
C GLU A 371 4.68 -5.75 22.71
N ALA A 372 4.41 -4.45 22.82
CA ALA A 372 5.39 -3.41 22.47
C ALA A 372 6.63 -3.48 23.37
N GLN A 373 6.45 -3.65 24.69
CA GLN A 373 7.56 -3.83 25.64
C GLN A 373 8.38 -5.10 25.33
N ALA A 374 7.71 -6.22 25.08
CA ALA A 374 8.37 -7.48 24.70
C ALA A 374 9.18 -7.34 23.41
N PHE A 375 8.67 -6.60 22.42
CA PHE A 375 9.43 -6.24 21.23
C PHE A 375 10.68 -5.41 21.59
N GLY A 376 10.53 -4.37 22.41
CA GLY A 376 11.64 -3.51 22.82
C GLY A 376 12.75 -4.27 23.55
N GLU A 377 12.38 -5.16 24.48
CA GLU A 377 13.31 -6.01 25.23
C GLU A 377 14.06 -6.99 24.31
N ARG A 378 13.35 -7.59 23.36
CA ARG A 378 13.91 -8.56 22.41
C ARG A 378 14.87 -7.91 21.42
N GLU A 379 14.50 -6.76 20.87
CA GLU A 379 15.26 -6.11 19.79
C GLU A 379 16.26 -5.05 20.30
N GLY A 380 16.28 -4.78 21.61
CA GLY A 380 17.15 -3.77 22.21
C GLY A 380 16.80 -2.34 21.80
N VAL A 381 15.51 -2.05 21.58
CA VAL A 381 15.01 -0.74 21.15
C VAL A 381 14.12 -0.15 22.23
N ARG A 382 14.31 1.14 22.56
CA ARG A 382 13.43 1.83 23.51
C ARG A 382 12.04 2.03 22.91
N VAL A 383 11.03 1.67 23.69
CA VAL A 383 9.61 1.80 23.35
C VAL A 383 9.04 3.02 24.06
N HIS A 384 8.28 3.81 23.32
CA HIS A 384 7.68 5.07 23.73
C HIS A 384 6.15 4.99 23.66
#